data_AF-A0A349GN45-F1
#
_entry.id   AF-A0A349GN45-F1
#
_cell.length_a   1.000
_cell.length_b   1.000
_cell.length_c   1.000
_cell.angle_alpha   90.00
_cell.angle_beta   90.00
_cell.angle_gamma   90.00
#
_symmetry.space_group_name_H-M   'P 1'
#
loop_
_entity.id
_entity.type
_entity.pdbx_description
1 polymer ?
#
loop_
_entity_poly.entity_id
_entity_poly.type
_entity_poly.pdbx_seq_one_letter_code
_entity_poly.pdbx_strand_id
1 'polypeptide(L)' 'MQLDFIKYVDVIVDGEFISELKDNKLHWRGSSNQRVIDVKKSIDSGHAVLYSD' A
#
# COMPACT_ATOMS: atom_id res chain seq x y z
N MET A 1 -4.77 9.69 17.65
CA MET A 1 -5.83 9.67 16.63
C MET A 1 -5.92 8.25 16.12
N GLN A 2 -7.05 7.57 16.32
CA GLN A 2 -7.26 6.18 15.91
C GLN A 2 -8.15 6.19 14.66
N LEU A 3 -7.71 5.54 13.59
CA LEU A 3 -8.46 5.44 12.35
C LEU A 3 -9.30 4.16 12.41
N ASP A 4 -10.48 4.22 13.03
CA ASP A 4 -11.29 3.01 13.32
C ASP A 4 -11.70 2.21 12.08
N PHE A 5 -11.70 2.86 10.91
CA PHE A 5 -12.00 2.23 9.63
C PHE A 5 -10.81 1.46 9.03
N ILE A 6 -9.58 1.67 9.51
CA ILE A 6 -8.37 1.07 8.94
C ILE A 6 -8.41 -0.45 8.99
N LYS A 7 -9.08 -1.02 9.99
CA LYS A 7 -9.27 -2.47 10.15
C LYS A 7 -10.12 -3.12 9.06
N TYR A 8 -10.84 -2.32 8.27
CA TYR A 8 -11.62 -2.79 7.13
C TYR A 8 -10.89 -2.61 5.80
N VAL A 9 -9.67 -2.09 5.81
CA VAL A 9 -8.84 -1.91 4.61
C VAL A 9 -7.92 -3.12 4.48
N ASP A 10 -7.86 -3.73 3.30
CA ASP A 10 -6.93 -4.84 3.02
C ASP A 10 -5.56 -4.32 2.58
N VAL A 11 -5.55 -3.31 1.71
CA VAL A 11 -4.35 -2.79 1.04
C VAL A 11 -4.34 -1.26 1.03
N ILE A 12 -3.16 -0.67 1.26
CA ILE A 12 -2.89 0.76 1.06
C ILE A 12 -1.76 0.91 0.06
N VAL A 13 -1.93 1.86 -0.87
CA VAL A 13 -0.85 2.31 -1.74
C VAL A 13 -0.27 3.60 -1.18
N ASP A 14 1.02 3.58 -0.89
CA ASP A 14 1.74 4.69 -0.25
C ASP A 14 2.86 5.22 -1.13
N GLY A 15 3.04 6.54 -1.17
CA GLY A 15 4.04 7.25 -1.95
C GLY A 15 3.47 8.13 -3.08
N GLU A 16 4.25 9.13 -3.48
CA GLU A 16 3.92 10.05 -4.57
C GLU A 16 3.85 9.32 -5.93
N PHE A 17 2.93 9.77 -6.78
CA PHE A 17 2.87 9.32 -8.16
C PHE A 17 3.95 10.02 -9.01
N ILE A 18 4.82 9.23 -9.63
CA ILE A 18 5.89 9.74 -10.51
C ILE A 18 5.59 9.31 -11.95
N SER A 19 5.45 10.28 -12.85
CA SER A 19 5.02 10.04 -14.24
C SER A 19 6.02 9.18 -15.03
N GLU A 20 7.31 9.36 -14.78
CA GLU A 20 8.41 8.61 -15.39
C GLU A 20 8.44 7.15 -14.96
N LEU A 21 7.88 6.86 -13.78
CA LEU A 21 7.79 5.52 -13.21
C LEU A 21 6.41 4.88 -13.42
N LYS A 22 5.54 5.53 -14.21
CA LYS A 22 4.20 5.05 -14.50
C LYS A 22 4.24 3.71 -15.23
N ASP A 23 3.49 2.73 -14.73
CA ASP A 23 3.29 1.46 -15.41
C ASP A 23 1.87 0.95 -15.17
N ASN A 24 1.09 0.82 -16.26
CA ASN A 24 -0.30 0.39 -16.22
C ASN A 24 -0.46 -1.12 -15.93
N LYS A 25 0.64 -1.90 -15.91
CA LYS A 25 0.61 -3.32 -15.54
C LYS A 25 0.65 -3.55 -14.02
N LEU A 26 0.93 -2.51 -13.25
CA LEU A 26 0.95 -2.58 -11.78
C LEU A 26 -0.48 -2.67 -11.26
N HIS A 27 -0.81 -3.76 -10.55
CA HIS A 27 -2.19 -4.08 -10.17
C HIS A 27 -2.83 -3.02 -9.26
N TRP A 28 -2.11 -2.56 -8.24
CA TRP A 28 -2.64 -1.64 -7.23
C TRP A 28 -2.20 -0.18 -7.41
N ARG A 29 -1.03 0.06 -8.00
CA ARG A 29 -0.32 1.34 -7.93
C ARG A 29 -0.11 1.97 -9.30
N GLY A 30 -0.04 3.30 -9.35
CA GLY A 30 0.14 4.03 -10.61
C GLY A 30 1.59 4.14 -11.06
N SER A 31 2.54 4.08 -10.13
CA SER A 31 3.98 4.21 -10.39
C SER A 31 4.80 3.23 -9.54
N SER A 32 5.93 2.77 -10.07
CA SER A 32 6.68 1.64 -9.50
C SER A 32 7.37 1.94 -8.16
N ASN A 33 7.57 3.22 -7.81
CA ASN A 33 8.10 3.65 -6.51
C ASN A 33 7.07 3.55 -5.38
N GLN A 34 5.78 3.51 -5.69
CA GLN A 34 4.74 3.45 -4.65
C GLN A 34 4.73 2.08 -4.00
N ARG A 35 4.65 2.03 -2.67
CA ARG A 35 4.59 0.78 -1.91
C ARG A 35 3.16 0.27 -1.87
N VAL A 36 2.98 -1.03 -2.03
CA VAL A 36 1.71 -1.70 -1.74
C VAL A 36 1.85 -2.32 -0.36
N ILE A 37 1.06 -1.87 0.59
CA ILE A 37 1.14 -2.26 2.01
C ILE A 37 -0.04 -3.16 2.33
N ASP A 38 0.24 -4.33 2.90
CA ASP A 38 -0.76 -5.23 3.48
C ASP A 38 -1.16 -4.69 4.86
N VAL A 39 -2.37 -4.15 4.97
CA VAL A 39 -2.80 -3.43 6.18
C VAL A 39 -2.95 -4.38 7.36
N LYS A 40 -3.53 -5.57 7.15
CA LYS A 40 -3.76 -6.54 8.22
C LYS A 40 -2.44 -7.03 8.80
N LYS A 41 -1.51 -7.47 7.94
CA LYS A 41 -0.16 -7.88 8.38
C LYS A 41 0.60 -6.73 9.03
N SER A 42 0.40 -5.50 8.57
CA SER A 42 1.08 -4.32 9.15
C SER A 42 0.58 -3.98 10.55
N ILE A 43 -0.74 -4.09 10.78
CA ILE A 43 -1.32 -3.90 12.11
C ILE A 43 -0.81 -4.97 13.08
N ASP A 44 -0.83 -6.24 12.65
CA ASP A 44 -0.43 -7.37 13.49
C ASP A 44 1.07 -7.32 13.86
N SER A 45 1.91 -6.89 12.93
CA SER A 45 3.37 -6.83 13.11
C SER A 45 3.88 -5.50 13.69
N GLY A 46 3.03 -4.48 13.79
CA GLY A 46 3.38 -3.14 14.29
C GLY A 46 4.29 -2.32 13.36
N HIS A 47 4.54 -2.77 12.14
CA HIS A 47 5.34 -2.07 11.13
C HIS A 47 4.78 -2.32 9.73
N ALA A 48 5.15 -1.49 8.75
CA ALA A 48 4.64 -1.65 7.39
C ALA A 48 5.17 -2.95 6.74
N VAL A 49 4.25 -3.83 6.35
CA VAL A 49 4.50 -5.07 5.62
C VAL A 49 4.10 -4.89 4.16
N LEU A 50 5.02 -5.17 3.23
CA LEU A 50 4.71 -5.10 1.81
C LEU A 50 3.77 -6.24 1.41
N TYR A 51 2.79 -5.90 0.58
CA TYR A 51 1.91 -6.88 -0.04
C TYR A 51 2.72 -7.76 -1.00
N SER A 52 2.55 -9.07 -0.89
CA SER A 52 3.09 -10.08 -1.79
C SER A 52 1.90 -10.93 -2.26
N ASP A 53 1.80 -11.10 -3.57
CA ASP A 53 0.81 -11.97 -4.21
C ASP A 53 1.01 -13.45 -3.82
#